data_AF-A0A0J8BAG5-F1
#
_entry.id   AF-A0A0J8BAG5-F1
#
_cell.length_a   1.000
_cell.length_b   1.000
_cell.length_c   1.000
_cell.angle_alpha   90.00
_cell.angle_beta   90.00
_cell.angle_gamma   90.00
#
_symmetry.space_group_name_H-M   'P 1'
#
loop_
_entity.id
_entity.type
_entity.pdbx_description
1 polymer ?
#
loop_
_entity_poly.entity_id
_entity_poly.type
_entity_poly.pdbx_seq_one_letter_code
_entity_poly.pdbx_strand_id
1 'polypeptide(L)'
;MVLVKKIKFHKFIYHHLYTVHRHFHESGVDGEEVGMIPFGRENDDPFYIDLPEPRRCKSERKPYPTPMKILIKRAKEERELMRSNPCRVLEHAPANGLLVPELVQVSREVYWARESLLLGISKLLAIVPVLRCRFCSEVHIGHVGHEIRTCTGPRSGFRSALHDWRKGGLTDVVHFPKCFHLYDPVGKPRVVHNERFDFPRIPAILELCIQAGVNLEQHPVRRRTKPVYSVEGRIVDFDPVNHNDDPNHDNDPRDDNLQTDCGFRTEVKDRKGDFVEDLIHPLVRLNLEKGGNLKDLSIGTMASWFEMISGAKKIMEKYFVWTCGYCPEVQVGPKGHKVRMCKASKHQSRDGLHAWQEATIDDLVGPNYVWHVRHPSGLPLCNNLKRYYGKAPALVELCVQAGAPVPEQYSSMMRLDVVPPDIDEVDLVA
;
A
#
# COMPACT_ATOMS: atom_id res chain seq x y z
N MET A 1 5.45 -4.42 -59.03
CA MET A 1 6.69 -5.07 -58.53
C MET A 1 6.45 -5.60 -57.12
N VAL A 2 5.60 -6.63 -57.02
CA VAL A 2 5.06 -7.17 -55.77
C VAL A 2 5.17 -8.70 -55.84
N LEU A 3 5.62 -9.30 -54.73
CA LEU A 3 5.29 -10.65 -54.21
C LEU A 3 6.13 -11.91 -54.59
N VAL A 4 6.58 -12.59 -53.52
CA VAL A 4 6.56 -14.07 -53.23
C VAL A 4 7.90 -14.84 -53.07
N LYS A 5 8.14 -15.20 -51.78
CA LYS A 5 8.55 -16.49 -51.14
C LYS A 5 9.41 -17.53 -51.89
N LYS A 6 10.38 -18.13 -51.15
CA LYS A 6 10.42 -19.54 -50.65
C LYS A 6 11.73 -19.80 -49.86
N ILE A 7 11.73 -20.15 -48.56
CA ILE A 7 11.57 -21.47 -47.87
C ILE A 7 12.91 -22.05 -47.33
N LYS A 8 12.91 -22.33 -46.01
CA LYS A 8 13.68 -23.30 -45.17
C LYS A 8 15.21 -23.22 -45.07
N PHE A 9 15.70 -23.06 -43.83
CA PHE A 9 16.64 -24.03 -43.22
C PHE A 9 16.55 -23.97 -41.68
N HIS A 10 15.71 -24.85 -41.14
CA HIS A 10 15.49 -25.09 -39.72
C HIS A 10 16.11 -26.47 -39.42
N LYS A 11 17.43 -26.57 -39.18
CA LYS A 11 18.10 -27.84 -38.79
C LYS A 11 19.61 -27.76 -38.48
N PHE A 12 20.15 -26.76 -37.77
CA PHE A 12 21.61 -26.75 -37.53
C PHE A 12 22.15 -26.42 -36.13
N ILE A 13 21.34 -26.16 -35.10
CA ILE A 13 21.92 -25.98 -33.75
C ILE A 13 21.04 -26.65 -32.70
N TYR A 14 20.94 -27.98 -32.78
CA TYR A 14 20.27 -28.80 -31.75
C TYR A 14 20.97 -30.14 -31.49
N HIS A 15 22.26 -30.28 -31.80
CA HIS A 15 22.99 -31.55 -31.64
C HIS A 15 24.44 -31.39 -31.16
N HIS A 16 24.69 -30.57 -30.12
CA HIS A 16 26.02 -30.54 -29.50
C HIS A 16 26.10 -30.42 -27.97
N LEU A 17 25.02 -30.71 -27.23
CA LEU A 17 25.06 -30.67 -25.76
C LEU A 17 24.39 -31.86 -25.06
N TYR A 18 24.45 -33.07 -25.65
CA TYR A 18 23.93 -34.27 -24.97
C TYR A 18 24.67 -35.56 -25.32
N THR A 19 25.99 -35.59 -25.10
CA THR A 19 26.79 -36.81 -24.90
C THR A 19 28.13 -36.30 -24.37
N VAL A 20 28.44 -36.39 -23.09
CA VAL A 20 29.11 -37.51 -22.45
C VAL A 20 29.17 -37.17 -20.97
N HIS A 21 28.54 -37.96 -20.10
CA HIS A 21 29.07 -38.21 -18.74
C HIS A 21 28.33 -39.41 -18.14
N ARG A 22 28.89 -40.60 -18.37
CA ARG A 22 28.64 -41.78 -17.54
C ARG A 22 29.94 -42.58 -17.42
N HIS A 23 30.44 -42.63 -16.19
CA HIS A 23 31.47 -43.52 -15.62
C HIS A 23 32.92 -43.23 -16.01
N PHE A 24 33.76 -42.88 -15.02
CA PHE A 24 34.65 -43.84 -14.35
C PHE A 24 35.24 -43.23 -13.05
N HIS A 25 35.61 -44.13 -12.15
CA HIS A 25 36.03 -43.97 -10.75
C HIS A 25 37.51 -43.57 -10.61
N GLU A 26 37.87 -43.02 -9.42
CA GLU A 26 39.18 -43.02 -8.75
C GLU A 26 40.40 -42.29 -9.36
N SER A 27 40.80 -41.19 -8.72
CA SER A 27 42.11 -41.00 -8.05
C SER A 27 42.19 -39.59 -7.44
N GLY A 28 42.62 -39.49 -6.17
CA GLY A 28 42.76 -38.23 -5.45
C GLY A 28 44.12 -37.58 -5.66
N VAL A 29 44.16 -36.24 -5.65
CA VAL A 29 45.29 -35.39 -5.20
C VAL A 29 44.70 -34.03 -4.80
N ASP A 30 45.11 -33.53 -3.64
CA ASP A 30 44.78 -32.23 -3.07
C ASP A 30 45.24 -31.05 -3.96
N GLY A 31 44.41 -30.02 -4.09
CA GLY A 31 44.74 -28.78 -4.81
C GLY A 31 43.75 -27.67 -4.46
N GLU A 32 44.29 -26.57 -3.93
CA GLU A 32 43.58 -25.43 -3.32
C GLU A 32 42.46 -24.84 -4.19
N GLU A 33 41.26 -24.69 -3.61
CA GLU A 33 40.20 -23.85 -4.16
C GLU A 33 40.58 -22.37 -4.01
N VAL A 34 41.00 -21.76 -5.12
CA VAL A 34 40.98 -20.30 -5.27
C VAL A 34 39.51 -19.86 -5.37
N GLY A 35 38.91 -19.57 -4.22
CA GLY A 35 37.57 -19.03 -4.12
C GLY A 35 37.48 -17.66 -4.80
N MET A 36 36.78 -17.60 -5.93
CA MET A 36 36.30 -16.33 -6.49
C MET A 36 35.19 -15.79 -5.59
N ILE A 37 35.53 -14.76 -4.79
CA ILE A 37 34.58 -13.99 -3.99
C ILE A 37 33.68 -13.17 -4.94
N PRO A 38 32.35 -13.37 -4.94
CA PRO A 38 31.45 -12.47 -5.64
C PRO A 38 31.40 -11.14 -4.86
N PHE A 39 31.76 -10.04 -5.52
CA PHE A 39 31.57 -8.69 -5.00
C PHE A 39 30.07 -8.37 -4.84
N GLY A 40 29.53 -8.69 -3.66
CA GLY A 40 28.32 -8.09 -3.11
C GLY A 40 28.71 -7.38 -1.82
N ARG A 41 28.57 -6.05 -1.77
CA ARG A 41 28.66 -5.31 -0.51
C ARG A 41 27.48 -5.72 0.37
N GLU A 42 27.68 -6.70 1.24
CA GLU A 42 26.94 -6.81 2.48
C GLU A 42 27.46 -5.69 3.38
N ASN A 43 26.69 -4.61 3.46
CA ASN A 43 26.86 -3.60 4.50
C ASN A 43 25.68 -3.78 5.44
N ASP A 44 25.60 -4.97 6.04
CA ASP A 44 24.68 -5.26 7.13
C ASP A 44 25.33 -4.68 8.39
N ASP A 45 25.09 -3.40 8.64
CA ASP A 45 25.39 -2.77 9.92
C ASP A 45 24.35 -3.30 10.92
N PRO A 46 24.75 -4.20 11.85
CA PRO A 46 23.82 -4.94 12.71
C PRO A 46 23.12 -4.06 13.76
N PHE A 47 23.44 -2.76 13.81
CA PHE A 47 22.97 -1.86 14.86
C PHE A 47 21.65 -1.13 14.57
N TYR A 48 21.14 -1.11 13.33
CA TYR A 48 19.97 -0.27 13.02
C TYR A 48 19.02 -0.88 11.97
N ILE A 49 18.07 -1.69 12.45
CA ILE A 49 17.11 -2.53 11.70
C ILE A 49 15.74 -1.82 11.50
N ASP A 50 15.67 -0.51 11.72
CA ASP A 50 14.35 0.16 11.84
C ASP A 50 13.69 0.52 10.50
N LEU A 51 14.40 0.41 9.37
CA LEU A 51 13.82 0.62 8.04
C LEU A 51 13.24 -0.69 7.51
N PRO A 52 11.98 -0.71 6.99
CA PRO A 52 11.47 -1.87 6.30
C PRO A 52 12.41 -2.25 5.15
N GLU A 53 12.92 -3.49 5.17
CA GLU A 53 13.84 -3.93 4.14
C GLU A 53 13.18 -3.84 2.76
N PRO A 54 13.75 -3.06 1.82
CA PRO A 54 13.26 -3.07 0.46
C PRO A 54 13.46 -4.47 -0.11
N ARG A 55 12.47 -4.96 -0.87
CA ARG A 55 12.61 -6.27 -1.51
C ARG A 55 13.86 -6.30 -2.36
N ARG A 56 14.66 -7.36 -2.22
CA ARG A 56 15.91 -7.54 -2.98
C ARG A 56 15.59 -7.65 -4.48
N CYS A 57 14.44 -8.24 -4.83
CA CYS A 57 13.95 -8.26 -6.20
C CYS A 57 12.42 -8.10 -6.30
N LYS A 58 11.95 -7.46 -7.37
CA LYS A 58 10.51 -7.36 -7.71
C LYS A 58 9.84 -8.72 -7.94
N SER A 59 10.64 -9.77 -8.13
CA SER A 59 10.14 -11.14 -8.30
C SER A 59 9.87 -11.86 -6.99
N GLU A 60 10.40 -11.35 -5.88
CA GLU A 60 10.23 -11.91 -4.55
C GLU A 60 8.85 -11.64 -4.01
N ARG A 61 8.30 -12.66 -3.36
CA ARG A 61 7.03 -12.56 -2.67
C ARG A 61 7.22 -11.71 -1.41
N LYS A 62 6.24 -10.86 -1.10
CA LYS A 62 6.10 -10.24 0.21
C LYS A 62 6.19 -11.31 1.31
N PRO A 63 6.89 -11.03 2.42
CA PRO A 63 6.83 -11.87 3.60
C PRO A 63 5.37 -12.10 4.03
N TYR A 64 5.08 -13.27 4.58
CA TYR A 64 3.76 -13.54 5.18
C TYR A 64 3.71 -12.91 6.57
N PRO A 65 2.68 -12.11 6.90
CA PRO A 65 2.52 -11.58 8.25
C PRO A 65 2.33 -12.70 9.29
N THR A 66 1.50 -13.69 8.94
CA THR A 66 1.30 -14.90 9.75
C THR A 66 2.14 -16.05 9.19
N PRO A 67 2.93 -16.77 10.01
CA PRO A 67 3.68 -17.94 9.57
C PRO A 67 2.82 -18.99 8.85
N MET A 68 3.34 -19.54 7.75
CA MET A 68 2.62 -20.49 6.89
C MET A 68 2.08 -21.72 7.66
N LYS A 69 2.82 -22.23 8.65
CA LYS A 69 2.38 -23.37 9.48
C LYS A 69 1.08 -23.07 10.24
N ILE A 70 0.93 -21.84 10.74
CA ILE A 70 -0.28 -21.39 11.45
C ILE A 70 -1.45 -21.28 10.48
N LEU A 71 -1.23 -20.71 9.28
CA LEU A 71 -2.25 -20.61 8.24
C LEU A 71 -2.77 -22.00 7.81
N ILE A 72 -1.86 -22.96 7.62
CA ILE A 72 -2.21 -24.35 7.29
C ILE A 72 -3.03 -24.99 8.41
N LYS A 73 -2.66 -24.75 9.67
CA LYS A 73 -3.40 -25.27 10.84
C LYS A 73 -4.83 -24.71 10.88
N ARG A 74 -4.99 -23.39 10.80
CA ARG A 74 -6.31 -22.72 10.77
C ARG A 74 -7.20 -23.27 9.65
N ALA A 75 -6.64 -23.48 8.45
CA ALA A 75 -7.38 -24.02 7.32
C ALA A 75 -7.81 -25.49 7.51
N LYS A 76 -7.05 -26.29 8.26
CA LYS A 76 -7.45 -27.67 8.61
C LYS A 76 -8.59 -27.67 9.64
N GLU A 77 -8.44 -26.88 10.70
CA GLU A 77 -9.48 -26.72 11.73
C GLU A 77 -10.80 -26.22 11.13
N GLU A 78 -10.74 -25.24 10.22
CA GLU A 78 -11.94 -24.75 9.53
C GLU A 78 -12.61 -25.83 8.68
N ARG A 79 -11.83 -26.68 7.98
CA ARG A 79 -12.38 -27.80 7.20
C ARG A 79 -13.00 -28.88 8.07
N GLU A 80 -12.39 -29.18 9.20
CA GLU A 80 -12.92 -30.14 10.18
C GLU A 80 -14.23 -29.63 10.77
N LEU A 81 -14.27 -28.36 11.15
CA LEU A 81 -15.46 -27.70 11.70
C LEU A 81 -16.61 -27.64 10.68
N MET A 82 -16.32 -27.38 9.40
CA MET A 82 -17.30 -27.45 8.32
C MET A 82 -17.83 -28.87 8.10
N ARG A 83 -17.01 -29.90 8.32
CA ARG A 83 -17.42 -31.31 8.18
C ARG A 83 -18.30 -31.75 9.36
N SER A 84 -17.97 -31.33 10.58
CA SER A 84 -18.72 -31.71 11.78
C SER A 84 -20.03 -30.94 11.93
N ASN A 85 -20.09 -29.69 11.46
CA ASN A 85 -21.27 -28.85 11.56
C ASN A 85 -21.57 -28.15 10.21
N PRO A 86 -22.19 -28.85 9.25
CA PRO A 86 -22.41 -28.34 7.90
C PRO A 86 -23.42 -27.18 7.84
N CYS A 87 -24.31 -27.06 8.82
CA CYS A 87 -25.30 -25.99 8.93
C CYS A 87 -25.05 -25.22 10.24
N ARG A 88 -24.34 -24.10 10.17
CA ARG A 88 -23.99 -23.30 11.35
C ARG A 88 -24.35 -21.84 11.19
N VAL A 89 -24.76 -21.23 12.30
CA VAL A 89 -24.78 -19.77 12.42
C VAL A 89 -23.34 -19.30 12.47
N LEU A 90 -23.00 -18.25 11.73
CA LEU A 90 -21.74 -17.56 11.97
C LEU A 90 -21.92 -16.73 13.23
N GLU A 91 -21.20 -17.08 14.30
CA GLU A 91 -21.45 -16.47 15.61
C GLU A 91 -20.89 -15.06 15.72
N HIS A 92 -19.73 -14.79 15.10
CA HIS A 92 -18.99 -13.55 15.30
C HIS A 92 -19.10 -12.58 14.13
N ALA A 93 -19.32 -11.30 14.46
CA ALA A 93 -19.16 -10.19 13.53
C ALA A 93 -17.66 -9.99 13.20
N PRO A 94 -17.31 -9.56 11.97
CA PRO A 94 -18.20 -9.24 10.85
C PRO A 94 -18.53 -10.44 9.96
N ALA A 95 -18.00 -11.64 10.24
CA ALA A 95 -18.20 -12.82 9.40
C ALA A 95 -19.68 -13.20 9.25
N ASN A 96 -20.49 -12.93 10.28
CA ASN A 96 -21.93 -13.14 10.28
C ASN A 96 -22.74 -12.04 9.58
N GLY A 97 -22.08 -11.06 8.97
CA GLY A 97 -22.69 -9.95 8.24
C GLY A 97 -23.19 -8.78 9.08
N LEU A 98 -23.11 -8.88 10.41
CA LEU A 98 -23.37 -7.77 11.32
C LEU A 98 -22.13 -6.87 11.45
N LEU A 99 -22.35 -5.61 11.81
CA LEU A 99 -21.26 -4.71 12.19
C LEU A 99 -20.68 -5.10 13.55
N VAL A 100 -19.40 -4.81 13.75
CA VAL A 100 -18.76 -4.89 15.06
C VAL A 100 -18.99 -3.55 15.78
N PRO A 101 -19.87 -3.47 16.80
CA PRO A 101 -20.31 -2.18 17.35
C PRO A 101 -19.16 -1.30 17.86
N GLU A 102 -18.15 -1.90 18.48
CA GLU A 102 -17.00 -1.16 19.02
C GLU A 102 -16.15 -0.52 17.91
N LEU A 103 -16.18 -1.06 16.69
CA LEU A 103 -15.41 -0.56 15.55
C LEU A 103 -16.14 0.48 14.70
N VAL A 104 -17.44 0.68 14.90
CA VAL A 104 -18.22 1.66 14.12
C VAL A 104 -17.69 3.07 14.35
N GLN A 105 -17.45 3.45 15.62
CA GLN A 105 -16.93 4.77 15.95
C GLN A 105 -15.47 4.93 15.46
N VAL A 106 -14.64 3.90 15.67
CA VAL A 106 -13.26 3.87 15.15
C VAL A 106 -13.22 4.05 13.64
N SER A 107 -14.17 3.44 12.90
CA SER A 107 -14.24 3.57 11.44
C SER A 107 -14.51 5.00 10.97
N ARG A 108 -15.32 5.75 11.72
CA ARG A 108 -15.59 7.18 11.47
C ARG A 108 -14.36 8.03 11.76
N GLU A 109 -13.70 7.78 12.88
CA GLU A 109 -12.44 8.46 13.24
C GLU A 109 -11.38 8.26 12.16
N VAL A 110 -11.19 7.03 11.68
CA VAL A 110 -10.24 6.74 10.59
C VAL A 110 -10.62 7.47 9.29
N TYR A 111 -11.91 7.52 8.95
CA TYR A 111 -12.39 8.24 7.77
C TYR A 111 -12.08 9.75 7.87
N TRP A 112 -12.43 10.38 8.98
CA TRP A 112 -12.21 11.82 9.18
C TRP A 112 -10.75 12.19 9.36
N ALA A 113 -9.96 11.33 10.02
CA ALA A 113 -8.51 11.47 10.12
C ALA A 113 -7.86 11.41 8.72
N ARG A 114 -8.36 10.54 7.83
CA ARG A 114 -7.92 10.51 6.43
C ARG A 114 -8.27 11.81 5.68
N GLU A 115 -9.48 12.33 5.82
CA GLU A 115 -9.86 13.60 5.16
C GLU A 115 -9.03 14.78 5.70
N SER A 116 -8.84 14.84 7.02
CA SER A 116 -7.97 15.83 7.68
C SER A 116 -6.53 15.73 7.18
N LEU A 117 -6.00 14.51 7.07
CA LEU A 117 -4.67 14.26 6.54
C LEU A 117 -4.51 14.78 5.10
N LEU A 118 -5.45 14.43 4.21
CA LEU A 118 -5.40 14.86 2.81
C LEU A 118 -5.44 16.39 2.67
N LEU A 119 -6.31 17.04 3.45
CA LEU A 119 -6.40 18.49 3.49
C LEU A 119 -5.10 19.13 4.03
N GLY A 120 -4.56 18.57 5.12
CA GLY A 120 -3.32 19.03 5.74
C GLY A 120 -2.13 18.96 4.77
N ILE A 121 -1.95 17.82 4.09
CA ILE A 121 -0.91 17.65 3.06
C ILE A 121 -1.08 18.68 1.95
N SER A 122 -2.31 18.86 1.44
CA SER A 122 -2.58 19.82 0.37
C SER A 122 -2.13 21.24 0.75
N LYS A 123 -2.41 21.67 1.98
CA LYS A 123 -1.96 22.97 2.50
C LYS A 123 -0.44 23.03 2.67
N LEU A 124 0.19 21.97 3.20
CA LEU A 124 1.64 21.92 3.39
C LEU A 124 2.42 21.96 2.07
N LEU A 125 1.91 21.32 1.02
CA LEU A 125 2.53 21.30 -0.32
C LEU A 125 2.59 22.69 -0.98
N ALA A 126 1.83 23.66 -0.51
CA ALA A 126 1.93 25.05 -0.97
C ALA A 126 3.18 25.75 -0.44
N ILE A 127 3.79 25.25 0.65
CA ILE A 127 4.88 25.90 1.37
C ILE A 127 6.14 25.05 1.35
N VAL A 128 6.04 23.77 1.69
CA VAL A 128 7.18 22.85 1.71
C VAL A 128 7.28 22.15 0.34
N PRO A 129 8.39 22.33 -0.40
CA PRO A 129 8.54 21.70 -1.70
C PRO A 129 8.70 20.19 -1.56
N VAL A 130 8.03 19.47 -2.46
CA VAL A 130 8.19 18.04 -2.63
C VAL A 130 8.69 17.79 -4.04
N LEU A 131 9.76 17.01 -4.15
CA LEU A 131 10.38 16.61 -5.39
C LEU A 131 10.20 15.11 -5.58
N ARG A 132 9.79 14.68 -6.78
CA ARG A 132 9.74 13.28 -7.18
C ARG A 132 10.70 13.03 -8.32
N CYS A 133 11.28 11.84 -8.36
CA CYS A 133 12.06 11.43 -9.53
C CYS A 133 11.12 11.16 -10.72
N ARG A 134 11.51 11.60 -11.92
CA ARG A 134 10.77 11.31 -13.16
C ARG A 134 10.75 9.81 -13.49
N PHE A 135 11.77 9.06 -13.08
CA PHE A 135 12.06 7.73 -13.60
C PHE A 135 11.88 6.60 -12.59
N CYS A 136 11.79 6.90 -11.30
CA CYS A 136 11.57 5.92 -10.24
C CYS A 136 10.64 6.50 -9.17
N SER A 137 10.33 5.73 -8.13
CA SER A 137 9.41 6.13 -7.06
C SER A 137 10.06 6.95 -5.93
N GLU A 138 11.35 7.30 -6.05
CA GLU A 138 12.05 8.10 -5.03
C GLU A 138 11.44 9.52 -4.96
N VAL A 139 11.25 9.97 -3.73
CA VAL A 139 10.73 11.29 -3.37
C VAL A 139 11.71 11.95 -2.41
N HIS A 140 11.76 13.28 -2.46
CA HIS A 140 12.56 14.11 -1.59
C HIS A 140 11.70 15.29 -1.10
N ILE A 141 11.80 15.60 0.19
CA ILE A 141 11.15 16.75 0.80
C ILE A 141 12.21 17.83 0.97
N GLY A 142 12.05 18.95 0.28
CA GLY A 142 13.05 20.03 0.26
C GLY A 142 13.15 20.73 -1.09
N HIS A 143 13.82 21.89 -1.09
CA HIS A 143 13.97 22.74 -2.27
C HIS A 143 14.92 22.15 -3.32
N VAL A 144 15.97 21.47 -2.89
CA VAL A 144 17.03 20.92 -3.75
C VAL A 144 17.11 19.42 -3.53
N GLY A 145 16.83 18.66 -4.59
CA GLY A 145 16.87 17.20 -4.52
C GLY A 145 18.26 16.67 -4.20
N HIS A 146 18.33 15.52 -3.52
CA HIS A 146 19.59 14.92 -3.10
C HIS A 146 20.43 14.40 -4.28
N GLU A 147 21.73 14.23 -4.03
CA GLU A 147 22.72 13.70 -4.98
C GLU A 147 23.04 12.22 -4.74
N ILE A 148 22.33 11.56 -3.82
CA ILE A 148 22.47 10.12 -3.55
C ILE A 148 22.12 9.31 -4.82
N ARG A 149 23.06 8.45 -5.24
CA ARG A 149 23.00 7.68 -6.49
C ARG A 149 22.20 6.38 -6.33
N THR A 150 20.90 6.49 -6.08
CA THR A 150 19.98 5.34 -5.87
C THR A 150 18.93 5.16 -6.97
N CYS A 151 18.99 5.92 -8.06
CA CYS A 151 17.96 5.83 -9.08
C CYS A 151 17.95 4.47 -9.78
N THR A 152 16.84 3.73 -9.64
CA THR A 152 16.61 2.46 -10.33
C THR A 152 15.73 2.61 -11.58
N GLY A 153 15.57 3.85 -12.05
CA GLY A 153 14.71 4.15 -13.20
C GLY A 153 15.35 3.77 -14.54
N PRO A 154 14.58 3.79 -15.64
CA PRO A 154 15.11 3.52 -16.97
C PRO A 154 16.33 4.41 -17.29
N ARG A 155 17.34 3.80 -17.92
CA ARG A 155 18.61 4.45 -18.30
C ARG A 155 19.38 5.06 -17.13
N SER A 156 19.20 4.56 -15.90
CA SER A 156 19.93 5.06 -14.71
C SER A 156 21.45 4.97 -14.87
N GLY A 157 21.97 3.93 -15.53
CA GLY A 157 23.41 3.78 -15.80
C GLY A 157 24.01 4.97 -16.57
N PHE A 158 23.30 5.53 -17.54
CA PHE A 158 23.74 6.72 -18.30
C PHE A 158 23.69 8.01 -17.49
N ARG A 159 22.98 8.02 -16.36
CA ARG A 159 22.88 9.16 -15.44
C ARG A 159 23.68 8.94 -14.15
N SER A 160 24.58 7.94 -14.12
CA SER A 160 25.33 7.58 -12.91
C SER A 160 24.43 7.32 -11.69
N ALA A 161 23.25 6.73 -11.93
CA ALA A 161 22.20 6.49 -10.94
C ALA A 161 21.67 7.75 -10.21
N LEU A 162 21.85 8.94 -10.78
CA LEU A 162 21.24 10.17 -10.30
C LEU A 162 19.75 10.26 -10.68
N HIS A 163 19.01 10.97 -9.84
CA HIS A 163 17.59 11.25 -10.01
C HIS A 163 17.35 12.51 -10.85
N ASP A 164 16.29 12.51 -11.66
CA ASP A 164 15.79 13.70 -12.40
C ASP A 164 14.56 14.21 -11.66
N TRP A 165 14.77 15.25 -10.86
CA TRP A 165 13.77 15.79 -9.95
C TRP A 165 12.72 16.64 -10.67
N ARG A 166 11.45 16.44 -10.30
CA ARG A 166 10.29 17.21 -10.74
C ARG A 166 9.43 17.55 -9.54
N LYS A 167 8.58 18.57 -9.67
CA LYS A 167 7.57 18.88 -8.65
C LYS A 167 6.72 17.63 -8.38
N GLY A 168 6.72 17.19 -7.13
CA GLY A 168 5.84 16.16 -6.59
C GLY A 168 4.53 16.75 -6.07
N GLY A 169 3.58 15.89 -5.78
CA GLY A 169 2.27 16.26 -5.24
C GLY A 169 1.81 15.29 -4.15
N LEU A 170 0.52 15.37 -3.83
CA LEU A 170 -0.08 14.65 -2.72
C LEU A 170 0.13 13.14 -2.79
N THR A 171 -0.02 12.54 -3.98
CA THR A 171 0.11 11.09 -4.19
C THR A 171 1.55 10.59 -4.05
N ASP A 172 2.54 11.48 -4.11
CA ASP A 172 3.95 11.14 -3.91
C ASP A 172 4.32 11.10 -2.42
N VAL A 173 3.60 11.88 -1.60
CA VAL A 173 3.75 11.92 -0.13
C VAL A 173 3.02 10.75 0.52
N VAL A 174 1.78 10.48 0.10
CA VAL A 174 0.95 9.38 0.62
C VAL A 174 0.19 8.70 -0.51
N HIS A 175 0.17 7.36 -0.50
CA HIS A 175 -0.51 6.59 -1.53
C HIS A 175 -1.50 5.58 -0.94
N PHE A 176 -2.80 5.82 -1.14
CA PHE A 176 -3.83 4.85 -0.78
C PHE A 176 -4.12 3.91 -1.94
N PRO A 177 -3.73 2.62 -1.88
CA PRO A 177 -4.05 1.66 -2.93
C PRO A 177 -5.55 1.48 -3.06
N LYS A 178 -6.04 1.27 -4.28
CA LYS A 178 -7.47 1.09 -4.55
C LYS A 178 -7.85 -0.39 -4.57
N CYS A 179 -9.01 -0.73 -4.05
CA CYS A 179 -9.65 -2.04 -4.21
C CYS A 179 -11.03 -1.91 -4.87
N PHE A 180 -11.66 -3.04 -5.18
CA PHE A 180 -13.06 -3.03 -5.60
C PHE A 180 -13.96 -2.80 -4.39
N HIS A 181 -14.94 -1.91 -4.54
CA HIS A 181 -16.02 -1.74 -3.58
C HIS A 181 -16.98 -2.95 -3.63
N LEU A 182 -17.44 -3.44 -2.49
CA LEU A 182 -18.39 -4.55 -2.41
C LEU A 182 -19.70 -4.08 -1.78
N TYR A 183 -20.77 -3.96 -2.58
CA TYR A 183 -22.11 -3.64 -2.09
C TYR A 183 -22.62 -4.67 -1.06
N ASP A 184 -22.45 -5.96 -1.33
CA ASP A 184 -22.78 -7.03 -0.39
C ASP A 184 -21.56 -7.95 -0.15
N PRO A 185 -20.65 -7.59 0.79
CA PRO A 185 -19.43 -8.37 1.06
C PRO A 185 -19.71 -9.80 1.53
N VAL A 186 -20.92 -10.10 2.00
CA VAL A 186 -21.31 -11.40 2.54
C VAL A 186 -21.95 -12.25 1.44
N GLY A 187 -22.91 -11.68 0.70
CA GLY A 187 -23.60 -12.36 -0.40
C GLY A 187 -22.72 -12.51 -1.65
N LYS A 188 -21.96 -11.48 -2.00
CA LYS A 188 -21.03 -11.45 -3.14
C LYS A 188 -19.62 -11.06 -2.67
N PRO A 189 -18.88 -11.99 -2.04
CA PRO A 189 -17.66 -11.67 -1.30
C PRO A 189 -16.43 -11.33 -2.16
N ARG A 190 -16.55 -11.32 -3.49
CA ARG A 190 -15.45 -11.03 -4.41
C ARG A 190 -15.95 -10.66 -5.81
N VAL A 191 -15.20 -9.78 -6.46
CA VAL A 191 -15.37 -9.45 -7.88
C VAL A 191 -14.68 -10.49 -8.77
N VAL A 192 -15.37 -11.01 -9.78
CA VAL A 192 -14.79 -11.90 -10.82
C VAL A 192 -14.31 -11.10 -12.05
N HIS A 193 -13.54 -11.74 -12.94
CA HIS A 193 -12.85 -11.02 -14.00
C HIS A 193 -13.79 -10.30 -15.00
N ASN A 194 -14.91 -10.92 -15.35
CA ASN A 194 -15.81 -10.41 -16.38
C ASN A 194 -16.59 -9.18 -15.92
N GLU A 195 -16.92 -9.12 -14.61
CA GLU A 195 -17.66 -8.02 -14.00
C GLU A 195 -16.76 -6.88 -13.49
N ARG A 196 -15.44 -6.93 -13.76
CA ARG A 196 -14.48 -5.96 -13.19
C ARG A 196 -14.79 -4.49 -13.51
N PHE A 197 -15.57 -4.22 -14.54
CA PHE A 197 -15.95 -2.87 -14.97
C PHE A 197 -17.27 -2.42 -14.36
N ASP A 198 -18.03 -3.34 -13.79
CA ASP A 198 -19.33 -3.07 -13.16
C ASP A 198 -19.15 -2.61 -11.71
N PHE A 199 -17.95 -2.79 -11.15
CA PHE A 199 -17.61 -2.45 -9.78
C PHE A 199 -16.66 -1.25 -9.72
N PRO A 200 -17.00 -0.18 -8.98
CA PRO A 200 -16.11 0.94 -8.80
C PRO A 200 -14.89 0.54 -7.97
N ARG A 201 -13.78 1.23 -8.21
CA ARG A 201 -12.55 1.08 -7.43
C ARG A 201 -12.32 2.30 -6.55
N ILE A 202 -12.31 2.08 -5.24
CA ILE A 202 -12.14 3.12 -4.23
C ILE A 202 -10.89 2.86 -3.39
N PRO A 203 -10.34 3.86 -2.67
CA PRO A 203 -9.23 3.63 -1.75
C PRO A 203 -9.56 2.51 -0.75
N ALA A 204 -8.64 1.57 -0.56
CA ALA A 204 -8.88 0.40 0.29
C ALA A 204 -9.13 0.78 1.75
N ILE A 205 -8.45 1.81 2.26
CA ILE A 205 -8.76 2.34 3.60
C ILE A 205 -10.19 2.89 3.70
N LEU A 206 -10.73 3.45 2.61
CA LEU A 206 -12.11 3.93 2.57
C LEU A 206 -13.09 2.75 2.56
N GLU A 207 -12.84 1.73 1.74
CA GLU A 207 -13.64 0.49 1.74
C GLU A 207 -13.61 -0.18 3.12
N LEU A 208 -12.47 -0.15 3.82
CA LEU A 208 -12.36 -0.67 5.18
C LEU A 208 -13.27 0.08 6.17
N CYS A 209 -13.25 1.42 6.14
CA CYS A 209 -14.17 2.23 6.94
C CYS A 209 -15.63 1.95 6.59
N ILE A 210 -15.95 1.84 5.29
CA ILE A 210 -17.29 1.51 4.82
C ILE A 210 -17.73 0.16 5.36
N GLN A 211 -16.93 -0.91 5.23
CA GLN A 211 -17.32 -2.21 5.76
C GLN A 211 -17.46 -2.21 7.30
N ALA A 212 -16.70 -1.36 7.99
CA ALA A 212 -16.71 -1.23 9.45
C ALA A 212 -17.83 -0.36 10.03
N GLY A 213 -18.57 0.40 9.21
CA GLY A 213 -19.78 1.10 9.65
C GLY A 213 -19.94 2.54 9.16
N VAL A 214 -18.98 3.09 8.41
CA VAL A 214 -19.17 4.36 7.70
C VAL A 214 -20.18 4.18 6.56
N ASN A 215 -21.15 5.08 6.46
CA ASN A 215 -22.14 5.07 5.40
C ASN A 215 -21.92 6.26 4.48
N LEU A 216 -21.74 6.00 3.19
CA LEU A 216 -21.57 7.03 2.16
C LEU A 216 -22.55 6.74 1.04
N GLU A 217 -23.33 7.74 0.63
CA GLU A 217 -24.35 7.58 -0.41
C GLU A 217 -23.75 7.17 -1.76
N GLN A 218 -22.54 7.65 -2.08
CA GLN A 218 -21.87 7.30 -3.34
C GLN A 218 -21.38 5.85 -3.38
N HIS A 219 -21.21 5.22 -2.22
CA HIS A 219 -20.65 3.87 -2.04
C HIS A 219 -21.51 3.08 -1.04
N PRO A 220 -22.77 2.77 -1.40
CA PRO A 220 -23.69 2.10 -0.51
C PRO A 220 -23.23 0.68 -0.23
N VAL A 221 -23.56 0.17 0.95
CA VAL A 221 -23.22 -1.19 1.35
C VAL A 221 -24.36 -1.77 2.17
N ARG A 222 -24.72 -3.01 1.86
CA ARG A 222 -25.79 -3.72 2.53
C ARG A 222 -25.43 -3.98 3.98
N ARG A 223 -26.23 -3.43 4.90
CA ARG A 223 -26.14 -3.67 6.34
C ARG A 223 -27.20 -4.68 6.77
N ARG A 224 -26.78 -5.74 7.44
CA ARG A 224 -27.71 -6.71 8.00
C ARG A 224 -28.04 -6.37 9.44
N THR A 225 -29.27 -6.64 9.83
CA THR A 225 -29.74 -6.58 11.22
C THR A 225 -29.79 -7.95 11.87
N LYS A 226 -29.78 -9.02 11.04
CA LYS A 226 -29.79 -10.41 11.47
C LYS A 226 -28.54 -11.14 10.95
N PRO A 227 -27.98 -12.09 11.73
CA PRO A 227 -26.82 -12.84 11.28
C PRO A 227 -27.17 -13.77 10.12
N VAL A 228 -26.19 -14.00 9.24
CA VAL A 228 -26.28 -15.00 8.17
C VAL A 228 -25.89 -16.40 8.64
N TYR A 229 -26.33 -17.39 7.88
CA TYR A 229 -26.06 -18.80 8.13
C TYR A 229 -25.07 -19.33 7.10
N SER A 230 -24.26 -20.32 7.48
CA SER A 230 -23.44 -21.10 6.57
C SER A 230 -24.02 -22.50 6.45
N VAL A 231 -24.48 -22.85 5.25
CA VAL A 231 -25.02 -24.17 4.91
C VAL A 231 -24.13 -24.77 3.83
N GLU A 232 -23.41 -25.84 4.17
CA GLU A 232 -22.44 -26.52 3.32
C GLU A 232 -21.38 -25.55 2.72
N GLY A 233 -20.99 -24.54 3.50
CA GLY A 233 -20.04 -23.50 3.08
C GLY A 233 -20.62 -22.42 2.16
N ARG A 234 -21.92 -22.46 1.86
CA ARG A 234 -22.64 -21.36 1.19
C ARG A 234 -23.29 -20.47 2.23
N ILE A 235 -23.33 -19.17 1.95
CA ILE A 235 -24.04 -18.23 2.82
C ILE A 235 -25.53 -18.26 2.47
N VAL A 236 -26.36 -18.41 3.49
CA VAL A 236 -27.81 -18.29 3.41
C VAL A 236 -28.23 -17.09 4.25
N ASP A 237 -28.97 -16.20 3.62
CA ASP A 237 -29.38 -14.93 4.20
C ASP A 237 -30.91 -14.86 4.25
N PHE A 238 -31.44 -14.66 5.45
CA PHE A 238 -32.87 -14.53 5.70
C PHE A 238 -33.27 -13.09 6.02
N ASP A 239 -32.33 -12.13 5.97
CA ASP A 239 -32.62 -10.72 6.13
C ASP A 239 -33.22 -10.20 4.80
N PRO A 240 -34.48 -9.71 4.77
CA PRO A 240 -35.11 -9.24 3.54
C PRO A 240 -34.26 -8.17 2.87
N VAL A 241 -34.15 -8.26 1.54
CA VAL A 241 -33.49 -7.21 0.75
C VAL A 241 -34.44 -6.02 0.70
N ASN A 242 -34.05 -4.88 1.27
CA ASN A 242 -34.76 -3.63 1.00
C ASN A 242 -34.50 -3.25 -0.46
N HIS A 243 -35.52 -3.37 -1.31
CA HIS A 243 -35.42 -3.09 -2.76
C HIS A 243 -35.01 -1.65 -3.09
N ASN A 244 -35.03 -0.73 -2.13
CA ASN A 244 -34.62 0.66 -2.29
C ASN A 244 -33.08 0.86 -2.25
N ASP A 245 -32.32 -0.16 -1.84
CA ASP A 245 -30.86 -0.05 -1.63
C ASP A 245 -30.04 -0.71 -2.77
N ASP A 246 -30.67 -1.39 -3.74
CA ASP A 246 -29.98 -2.06 -4.86
C ASP A 246 -29.62 -1.06 -5.99
N PRO A 247 -28.32 -0.81 -6.26
CA PRO A 247 -27.91 0.10 -7.33
C PRO A 247 -28.13 -0.45 -8.75
N ASN A 248 -28.59 -1.71 -8.92
CA ASN A 248 -28.87 -2.31 -10.23
C ASN A 248 -30.35 -2.26 -10.64
N HIS A 249 -31.22 -1.57 -9.89
CA HIS A 249 -32.59 -1.36 -10.38
C HIS A 249 -32.59 -0.22 -11.41
N ASP A 250 -32.87 -0.58 -12.67
CA ASP A 250 -33.16 0.40 -13.73
C ASP A 250 -34.37 1.25 -13.29
N ASN A 251 -34.12 2.50 -12.92
CA ASN A 251 -35.16 3.51 -12.80
C ASN A 251 -35.14 4.32 -14.10
N ASP A 252 -36.18 4.11 -14.92
CA ASP A 252 -36.42 4.83 -16.18
C ASP A 252 -36.48 6.37 -15.93
N PRO A 253 -35.83 7.21 -16.76
CA PRO A 253 -35.39 8.54 -16.39
C PRO A 253 -36.40 9.61 -16.79
N ARG A 254 -36.69 10.55 -15.88
CA ARG A 254 -37.22 11.87 -16.24
C ARG A 254 -36.58 12.94 -15.36
N ASP A 255 -35.80 13.81 -16.02
CA ASP A 255 -35.26 15.10 -15.59
C ASP A 255 -34.50 15.13 -14.25
N ASP A 256 -33.32 15.73 -14.12
CA ASP A 256 -32.88 16.97 -14.74
C ASP A 256 -31.35 17.07 -14.76
N ASN A 257 -30.87 17.97 -15.61
CA ASN A 257 -29.48 18.29 -15.90
C ASN A 257 -28.65 18.65 -14.66
N LEU A 258 -27.39 18.17 -14.58
CA LEU A 258 -26.27 19.05 -14.28
C LEU A 258 -24.91 18.49 -14.74
N GLN A 259 -24.10 19.42 -15.24
CA GLN A 259 -22.81 19.25 -15.90
C GLN A 259 -21.70 18.68 -15.02
N THR A 260 -20.77 18.02 -15.72
CA THR A 260 -19.38 17.76 -15.36
C THR A 260 -18.69 18.98 -14.73
N ASP A 261 -18.18 18.83 -13.50
CA ASP A 261 -16.99 19.56 -13.07
C ASP A 261 -16.14 18.73 -12.09
N CYS A 262 -14.83 18.80 -12.28
CA CYS A 262 -13.81 18.16 -11.48
C CYS A 262 -13.48 19.05 -10.27
N GLY A 263 -14.11 18.80 -9.12
CA GLY A 263 -13.90 19.60 -7.92
C GLY A 263 -14.07 18.81 -6.64
N PHE A 264 -12.99 18.70 -5.87
CA PHE A 264 -12.97 18.22 -4.49
C PHE A 264 -13.99 19.01 -3.63
N ARG A 265 -14.83 18.26 -2.88
CA ARG A 265 -15.78 18.64 -1.81
C ARG A 265 -17.21 18.23 -2.15
N THR A 266 -17.59 17.02 -1.75
CA THR A 266 -19.00 16.72 -1.49
C THR A 266 -19.27 17.00 -0.03
N GLU A 267 -20.25 17.87 0.25
CA GLU A 267 -20.76 18.12 1.59
C GLU A 267 -21.50 16.87 2.09
N VAL A 268 -20.80 16.01 2.86
CA VAL A 268 -21.43 14.86 3.52
C VAL A 268 -21.93 15.34 4.88
N LYS A 269 -23.22 15.69 4.99
CA LYS A 269 -23.86 15.89 6.30
C LYS A 269 -24.02 14.53 6.98
N ASP A 270 -23.37 14.33 8.12
CA ASP A 270 -23.68 13.15 8.94
C ASP A 270 -25.08 13.32 9.55
N ARG A 271 -25.79 12.20 9.77
CA ARG A 271 -27.20 12.17 10.22
C ARG A 271 -27.44 12.82 11.60
N LYS A 272 -26.38 13.28 12.26
CA LYS A 272 -26.40 13.87 13.61
C LYS A 272 -26.42 15.40 13.64
N GLY A 273 -26.29 16.08 12.49
CA GLY A 273 -26.31 17.55 12.45
C GLY A 273 -25.00 18.23 12.87
N ASP A 274 -23.92 17.48 13.07
CA ASP A 274 -22.58 18.05 13.26
C ASP A 274 -22.10 18.61 11.92
N PHE A 275 -21.59 19.85 11.92
CA PHE A 275 -21.01 20.44 10.72
C PHE A 275 -19.73 19.66 10.36
N VAL A 276 -19.54 19.34 9.08
CA VAL A 276 -18.33 18.64 8.55
C VAL A 276 -17.03 19.24 9.07
N GLU A 277 -17.04 20.55 9.31
CA GLU A 277 -15.88 21.30 9.76
C GLU A 277 -15.48 21.04 11.21
N ASP A 278 -16.35 20.45 12.02
CA ASP A 278 -16.08 20.10 13.43
C ASP A 278 -15.44 18.70 13.56
N LEU A 279 -15.47 17.91 12.49
CA LEU A 279 -14.88 16.56 12.41
C LEU A 279 -13.47 16.56 11.82
N ILE A 280 -13.06 17.65 11.18
CA ILE A 280 -11.70 17.86 10.72
C ILE A 280 -10.82 18.28 11.91
N HIS A 281 -9.60 17.75 11.98
CA HIS A 281 -8.68 18.06 13.07
C HIS A 281 -8.52 19.59 13.24
N PRO A 282 -8.71 20.16 14.45
CA PRO A 282 -8.80 21.61 14.64
C PRO A 282 -7.59 22.38 14.09
N LEU A 283 -6.38 21.85 14.29
CA LEU A 283 -5.15 22.48 13.78
C LEU A 283 -5.03 22.44 12.25
N VAL A 284 -5.67 21.47 11.58
CA VAL A 284 -5.72 21.41 10.12
C VAL A 284 -6.77 22.37 9.57
N ARG A 285 -7.85 22.63 10.32
CA ARG A 285 -8.91 23.58 9.92
C ARG A 285 -8.38 25.00 9.76
N LEU A 286 -7.43 25.41 10.61
CA LEU A 286 -6.84 26.75 10.58
C LEU A 286 -6.35 27.13 9.17
N ASN A 287 -6.69 28.33 8.73
CA ASN A 287 -6.19 28.87 7.46
C ASN A 287 -4.88 29.61 7.75
N LEU A 288 -3.82 29.23 7.02
CA LEU A 288 -2.51 29.88 7.08
C LEU A 288 -2.61 31.39 6.77
N GLU A 289 -3.50 31.77 5.85
CA GLU A 289 -3.77 33.18 5.49
C GLU A 289 -4.46 33.97 6.60
N LYS A 290 -5.09 33.28 7.56
CA LYS A 290 -5.81 33.88 8.70
C LYS A 290 -5.04 33.74 10.02
N GLY A 291 -3.71 33.63 9.95
CA GLY A 291 -2.84 33.56 11.14
C GLY A 291 -2.61 32.16 11.71
N GLY A 292 -3.01 31.09 11.00
CA GLY A 292 -2.65 29.72 11.36
C GLY A 292 -1.14 29.50 11.28
N ASN A 293 -0.54 28.93 12.31
CA ASN A 293 0.89 28.63 12.33
C ASN A 293 1.18 27.37 11.49
N LEU A 294 2.20 27.44 10.61
CA LEU A 294 2.67 26.30 9.81
C LEU A 294 3.05 25.09 10.68
N LYS A 295 3.60 25.35 11.86
CA LYS A 295 3.92 24.34 12.87
C LYS A 295 2.67 23.64 13.39
N ASP A 296 1.60 24.38 13.67
CA ASP A 296 0.35 23.78 14.18
C ASP A 296 -0.33 22.94 13.09
N LEU A 297 -0.34 23.44 11.85
CA LEU A 297 -0.85 22.69 10.70
C LEU A 297 -0.09 21.37 10.52
N SER A 298 1.24 21.39 10.62
CA SER A 298 2.05 20.18 10.47
C SER A 298 1.86 19.20 11.64
N ILE A 299 1.73 19.68 12.87
CA ILE A 299 1.35 18.87 14.03
C ILE A 299 0.00 18.19 13.81
N GLY A 300 -1.02 18.94 13.41
CA GLY A 300 -2.37 18.39 13.17
C GLY A 300 -2.41 17.39 12.01
N THR A 301 -1.66 17.66 10.94
CA THR A 301 -1.56 16.75 9.79
C THR A 301 -0.90 15.43 10.20
N MET A 302 0.18 15.51 10.99
CA MET A 302 0.88 14.33 11.49
C MET A 302 0.04 13.54 12.50
N ALA A 303 -0.69 14.22 13.40
CA ALA A 303 -1.62 13.59 14.33
C ALA A 303 -2.72 12.82 13.59
N SER A 304 -3.31 13.44 12.56
CA SER A 304 -4.32 12.80 11.70
C SER A 304 -3.79 11.52 11.04
N TRP A 305 -2.52 11.50 10.64
CA TRP A 305 -1.89 10.28 10.12
C TRP A 305 -1.78 9.17 11.16
N PHE A 306 -1.36 9.48 12.38
CA PHE A 306 -1.25 8.48 13.45
C PHE A 306 -2.61 7.94 13.89
N GLU A 307 -3.60 8.81 13.98
CA GLU A 307 -4.98 8.43 14.27
C GLU A 307 -5.53 7.50 13.19
N MET A 308 -5.38 7.87 11.91
CA MET A 308 -5.79 7.05 10.78
C MET A 308 -5.11 5.67 10.79
N ILE A 309 -3.79 5.62 10.96
CA ILE A 309 -3.00 4.38 10.98
C ILE A 309 -3.38 3.48 12.16
N SER A 310 -3.50 4.05 13.36
CA SER A 310 -3.82 3.29 14.57
C SER A 310 -5.25 2.76 14.55
N GLY A 311 -6.22 3.56 14.13
CA GLY A 311 -7.61 3.13 13.97
C GLY A 311 -7.75 2.07 12.88
N ALA A 312 -7.08 2.23 11.73
CA ALA A 312 -7.10 1.24 10.66
C ALA A 312 -6.55 -0.12 11.13
N LYS A 313 -5.45 -0.13 11.91
CA LYS A 313 -4.92 -1.35 12.53
C LYS A 313 -5.97 -2.04 13.40
N LYS A 314 -6.67 -1.30 14.28
CA LYS A 314 -7.75 -1.85 15.13
C LYS A 314 -8.88 -2.48 14.30
N ILE A 315 -9.27 -1.84 13.19
CA ILE A 315 -10.31 -2.38 12.32
C ILE A 315 -9.83 -3.67 11.63
N MET A 316 -8.56 -3.70 11.17
CA MET A 316 -7.94 -4.85 10.51
C MET A 316 -7.82 -6.10 11.42
N GLU A 317 -7.96 -5.96 12.74
CA GLU A 317 -8.01 -7.12 13.67
C GLU A 317 -9.28 -7.97 13.49
N LYS A 318 -10.37 -7.37 12.99
CA LYS A 318 -11.66 -8.04 12.78
C LYS A 318 -12.07 -8.11 11.31
N TYR A 319 -11.74 -7.10 10.52
CA TYR A 319 -12.08 -7.02 9.11
C TYR A 319 -10.90 -7.46 8.24
N PHE A 320 -11.17 -8.37 7.31
CA PHE A 320 -10.11 -8.91 6.46
C PHE A 320 -9.70 -7.93 5.36
N VAL A 321 -8.38 -7.77 5.22
CA VAL A 321 -7.75 -7.07 4.11
C VAL A 321 -6.72 -8.01 3.49
N TRP A 322 -6.80 -8.16 2.18
CA TRP A 322 -5.92 -9.02 1.40
C TRP A 322 -4.97 -8.17 0.57
N THR A 323 -3.72 -8.62 0.47
CA THR A 323 -2.74 -8.07 -0.46
C THR A 323 -2.21 -9.17 -1.38
N CYS A 324 -1.84 -8.81 -2.61
CA CYS A 324 -1.12 -9.73 -3.46
C CYS A 324 0.33 -9.84 -2.99
N GLY A 325 0.82 -11.07 -2.84
CA GLY A 325 2.21 -11.33 -2.46
C GLY A 325 3.24 -10.80 -3.47
N TYR A 326 2.87 -10.41 -4.69
CA TYR A 326 3.84 -9.99 -5.72
C TYR A 326 3.64 -8.57 -6.23
N CYS A 327 2.39 -8.11 -6.37
CA CYS A 327 2.09 -6.76 -6.85
C CYS A 327 1.43 -5.89 -5.75
N PRO A 328 1.31 -4.57 -5.95
CA PRO A 328 0.66 -3.66 -4.99
C PRO A 328 -0.87 -3.80 -4.88
N GLU A 329 -1.48 -4.85 -5.45
CA GLU A 329 -2.94 -5.00 -5.44
C GLU A 329 -3.44 -5.37 -4.04
N VAL A 330 -4.56 -4.77 -3.64
CA VAL A 330 -5.23 -5.03 -2.37
C VAL A 330 -6.73 -5.24 -2.57
N GLN A 331 -7.36 -5.96 -1.64
CA GLN A 331 -8.81 -6.12 -1.59
C GLN A 331 -9.28 -6.18 -0.14
N VAL A 332 -10.25 -5.34 0.21
CA VAL A 332 -10.93 -5.41 1.51
C VAL A 332 -12.15 -6.33 1.39
N GLY A 333 -12.41 -7.09 2.45
CA GLY A 333 -13.54 -7.99 2.57
C GLY A 333 -13.14 -9.46 2.72
N PRO A 334 -14.11 -10.37 2.78
CA PRO A 334 -13.86 -11.76 3.15
C PRO A 334 -12.92 -12.51 2.20
N LYS A 335 -12.85 -12.10 0.92
CA LYS A 335 -12.03 -12.77 -0.09
C LYS A 335 -11.36 -11.76 -1.02
N GLY A 336 -10.16 -12.09 -1.48
CA GLY A 336 -9.53 -11.41 -2.61
C GLY A 336 -10.31 -11.60 -3.91
N HIS A 337 -10.24 -10.62 -4.81
CA HIS A 337 -10.92 -10.67 -6.10
C HIS A 337 -10.32 -11.75 -7.03
N LYS A 338 -11.12 -12.17 -8.03
CA LYS A 338 -10.73 -13.12 -9.09
C LYS A 338 -10.43 -12.45 -10.44
N VAL A 339 -10.27 -11.13 -10.45
CA VAL A 339 -9.82 -10.41 -11.65
C VAL A 339 -8.41 -10.81 -12.06
N ARG A 340 -8.24 -11.24 -13.32
CA ARG A 340 -6.97 -11.64 -13.93
C ARG A 340 -6.16 -10.41 -14.41
N MET A 341 -5.65 -9.62 -13.46
CA MET A 341 -4.90 -8.40 -13.76
C MET A 341 -3.54 -8.32 -13.08
N CYS A 342 -3.07 -9.41 -12.47
CA CYS A 342 -1.74 -9.47 -11.89
C CYS A 342 -0.70 -9.46 -13.02
N LYS A 343 0.18 -8.46 -12.99
CA LYS A 343 1.30 -8.30 -13.94
C LYS A 343 2.68 -8.55 -13.31
N ALA A 344 2.73 -9.05 -12.08
CA ALA A 344 3.98 -9.31 -11.37
C ALA A 344 4.61 -10.65 -11.78
N SER A 345 5.79 -10.97 -11.22
CA SER A 345 6.50 -12.22 -11.50
C SER A 345 5.60 -13.45 -11.42
N LYS A 346 5.85 -14.43 -12.31
CA LYS A 346 5.13 -15.71 -12.34
C LYS A 346 3.60 -15.54 -12.43
N HIS A 347 3.10 -14.45 -13.03
CA HIS A 347 1.65 -14.27 -13.21
C HIS A 347 1.08 -15.18 -14.30
N GLN A 348 1.87 -15.51 -15.33
CA GLN A 348 1.46 -16.42 -16.42
C GLN A 348 1.12 -17.81 -15.89
N SER A 349 1.93 -18.35 -14.96
CA SER A 349 1.65 -19.64 -14.32
C SER A 349 0.43 -19.62 -13.38
N ARG A 350 -0.12 -18.43 -13.10
CA ARG A 350 -1.32 -18.21 -12.29
C ARG A 350 -2.49 -17.70 -13.12
N ASP A 351 -2.41 -17.74 -14.45
CA ASP A 351 -3.46 -17.24 -15.35
C ASP A 351 -3.85 -15.78 -15.04
N GLY A 352 -2.85 -14.95 -14.71
CA GLY A 352 -3.05 -13.55 -14.35
C GLY A 352 -3.70 -13.32 -12.97
N LEU A 353 -3.96 -14.36 -12.18
CA LEU A 353 -4.55 -14.25 -10.85
C LEU A 353 -3.55 -13.75 -9.80
N HIS A 354 -4.10 -13.07 -8.79
CA HIS A 354 -3.35 -12.59 -7.64
C HIS A 354 -3.07 -13.72 -6.66
N ALA A 355 -1.90 -13.65 -6.01
CA ALA A 355 -1.54 -14.60 -4.97
C ALA A 355 -1.80 -13.96 -3.61
N TRP A 356 -3.06 -14.00 -3.19
CA TRP A 356 -3.55 -13.34 -1.98
C TRP A 356 -2.88 -13.83 -0.70
N GLN A 357 -2.67 -12.92 0.25
CA GLN A 357 -2.27 -13.16 1.62
C GLN A 357 -2.83 -12.05 2.51
N GLU A 358 -2.79 -12.24 3.83
CA GLU A 358 -3.14 -11.20 4.81
C GLU A 358 -2.30 -9.94 4.54
N ALA A 359 -2.95 -8.78 4.55
CA ALA A 359 -2.33 -7.48 4.37
C ALA A 359 -1.81 -6.93 5.71
N THR A 360 -0.75 -6.15 5.62
CA THR A 360 -0.28 -5.28 6.72
C THR A 360 -0.80 -3.86 6.54
N ILE A 361 -0.63 -3.00 7.55
CA ILE A 361 -1.00 -1.59 7.43
C ILE A 361 -0.26 -0.87 6.29
N ASP A 362 0.99 -1.26 6.02
CA ASP A 362 1.80 -0.68 4.96
C ASP A 362 1.28 -1.04 3.58
N ASP A 363 0.60 -2.19 3.45
CA ASP A 363 -0.10 -2.55 2.21
C ASP A 363 -1.36 -1.69 1.99
N LEU A 364 -1.97 -1.17 3.06
CA LEU A 364 -3.21 -0.38 3.01
C LEU A 364 -2.95 1.11 2.76
N VAL A 365 -1.82 1.63 3.22
CA VAL A 365 -1.50 3.08 3.19
C VAL A 365 -0.21 3.42 2.43
N GLY A 366 0.59 2.40 2.07
CA GLY A 366 1.73 2.53 1.15
C GLY A 366 2.69 3.69 1.48
N PRO A 367 3.29 3.75 2.69
CA PRO A 367 4.19 4.85 3.05
C PRO A 367 5.41 4.88 2.13
N ASN A 368 5.71 6.06 1.58
CA ASN A 368 6.92 6.27 0.79
C ASN A 368 8.06 6.72 1.71
N TYR A 369 9.18 5.99 1.76
CA TYR A 369 10.29 6.32 2.66
C TYR A 369 11.34 7.19 1.97
N VAL A 370 11.56 8.37 2.52
CA VAL A 370 12.44 9.43 1.97
C VAL A 370 13.64 9.64 2.89
N TRP A 371 14.73 10.17 2.35
CA TRP A 371 15.90 10.55 3.16
C TRP A 371 15.56 11.73 4.06
N HIS A 372 15.95 11.62 5.33
CA HIS A 372 15.77 12.70 6.30
C HIS A 372 16.74 13.86 6.03
N VAL A 373 16.22 15.08 6.00
CA VAL A 373 16.99 16.32 5.82
C VAL A 373 17.09 17.07 7.15
N ARG A 374 18.25 17.07 7.80
CA ARG A 374 18.41 17.74 9.11
C ARG A 374 18.26 19.26 9.04
N HIS A 375 18.79 19.86 7.98
CA HIS A 375 18.80 21.30 7.78
C HIS A 375 18.27 21.59 6.38
N PRO A 376 17.01 22.04 6.22
CA PRO A 376 16.44 22.35 4.91
C PRO A 376 17.21 23.43 4.13
N SER A 377 17.93 24.31 4.84
CA SER A 377 18.83 25.32 4.26
C SER A 377 20.29 24.85 4.11
N GLY A 378 20.58 23.61 4.50
CA GLY A 378 21.91 23.02 4.42
C GLY A 378 22.28 22.56 3.01
N LEU A 379 23.49 22.01 2.88
CA LEU A 379 23.93 21.40 1.63
C LEU A 379 23.05 20.19 1.26
N PRO A 380 22.82 19.92 -0.04
CA PRO A 380 22.13 18.73 -0.48
C PRO A 380 22.78 17.45 0.05
N LEU A 381 21.97 16.45 0.37
CA LEU A 381 22.47 15.15 0.80
C LEU A 381 23.34 14.53 -0.29
N CYS A 382 24.62 14.28 0.02
CA CYS A 382 25.59 13.79 -0.94
C CYS A 382 25.71 12.26 -0.92
N ASN A 383 26.18 11.68 -2.02
CA ASN A 383 26.28 10.22 -2.12
C ASN A 383 27.31 9.59 -1.15
N ASN A 384 28.39 10.31 -0.83
CA ASN A 384 29.49 9.78 0.00
C ASN A 384 29.05 9.57 1.46
N LEU A 385 28.17 10.42 1.95
CA LEU A 385 27.63 10.38 3.31
C LEU A 385 26.36 9.54 3.45
N LYS A 386 25.93 8.84 2.39
CA LYS A 386 24.69 8.05 2.36
C LYS A 386 24.55 7.12 3.57
N ARG A 387 25.66 6.51 4.02
CA ARG A 387 25.66 5.58 5.17
C ARG A 387 25.37 6.23 6.52
N TYR A 388 25.37 7.56 6.63
CA TYR A 388 25.07 8.30 7.86
C TYR A 388 23.65 8.87 7.88
N TYR A 389 22.98 8.93 6.72
CA TYR A 389 21.64 9.50 6.61
C TYR A 389 20.56 8.51 7.01
N GLY A 390 19.56 9.00 7.74
CA GLY A 390 18.35 8.25 8.07
C GLY A 390 17.26 8.39 7.00
N LYS A 391 16.16 7.65 7.19
CA LYS A 391 14.95 7.76 6.39
C LYS A 391 13.70 7.83 7.27
N ALA A 392 12.64 8.41 6.75
CA ALA A 392 11.32 8.44 7.38
C ALA A 392 10.22 8.35 6.32
N PRO A 393 8.96 8.05 6.70
CA PRO A 393 7.83 8.23 5.79
C PRO A 393 7.79 9.68 5.27
N ALA A 394 7.52 9.87 3.98
CA ALA A 394 7.51 11.16 3.31
C ALA A 394 6.58 12.16 4.00
N LEU A 395 5.45 11.67 4.53
CA LEU A 395 4.55 12.49 5.33
C LEU A 395 5.19 13.02 6.62
N VAL A 396 5.89 12.14 7.34
CA VAL A 396 6.55 12.49 8.61
C VAL A 396 7.63 13.53 8.32
N GLU A 397 8.46 13.28 7.31
CA GLU A 397 9.48 14.22 6.85
C GLU A 397 8.85 15.56 6.45
N LEU A 398 7.77 15.56 5.65
CA LEU A 398 7.02 16.76 5.26
C LEU A 398 6.58 17.60 6.47
N CYS A 399 6.02 16.95 7.49
CA CYS A 399 5.53 17.65 8.67
C CYS A 399 6.70 18.15 9.54
N VAL A 400 7.79 17.39 9.67
CA VAL A 400 9.00 17.83 10.39
C VAL A 400 9.64 19.04 9.70
N GLN A 401 9.76 19.02 8.37
CA GLN A 401 10.26 20.18 7.60
C GLN A 401 9.36 21.42 7.74
N ALA A 402 8.07 21.22 8.06
CA ALA A 402 7.12 22.28 8.37
C ALA A 402 7.11 22.71 9.86
N GLY A 403 8.02 22.17 10.69
CA GLY A 403 8.23 22.58 12.08
C GLY A 403 7.56 21.71 13.14
N ALA A 404 6.89 20.60 12.75
CA ALA A 404 6.42 19.62 13.71
C ALA A 404 7.61 18.96 14.44
N PRO A 405 7.47 18.61 15.73
CA PRO A 405 8.50 17.86 16.44
C PRO A 405 8.69 16.47 15.80
N VAL A 406 9.92 15.96 15.86
CA VAL A 406 10.21 14.60 15.37
C VAL A 406 9.50 13.58 16.28
N PRO A 407 8.69 12.67 15.71
CA PRO A 407 8.07 11.60 16.50
C PRO A 407 9.10 10.61 17.02
N GLU A 408 8.95 10.21 18.29
CA GLU A 408 9.85 9.27 18.96
C GLU A 408 10.02 7.96 18.16
N GLN A 409 8.93 7.39 17.66
CA GLN A 409 8.92 6.15 16.89
C GLN A 409 9.69 6.21 15.55
N TYR A 410 10.04 7.41 15.07
CA TYR A 410 10.86 7.58 13.85
C TYR A 410 12.23 8.20 14.13
N SER A 411 12.54 8.54 15.39
CA SER A 411 13.80 9.20 15.76
C SER A 411 15.03 8.38 15.35
N SER A 412 15.00 7.07 15.63
CA SER A 412 16.07 6.14 15.24
C SER A 412 16.16 5.95 13.73
N MET A 413 15.02 5.81 13.03
CA MET A 413 14.97 5.71 11.56
C MET A 413 15.56 6.95 10.88
N MET A 414 15.31 8.14 11.45
CA MET A 414 15.86 9.42 11.00
C MET A 414 17.34 9.62 11.38
N ARG A 415 17.91 8.71 12.18
CA ARG A 415 19.30 8.70 12.62
C ARG A 415 19.73 10.01 13.24
N LEU A 416 18.95 10.52 14.19
CA LEU A 416 19.25 11.77 14.88
C LEU A 416 20.45 11.65 15.85
N ASP A 417 20.77 10.43 16.28
CA ASP A 417 21.88 10.06 17.15
C ASP A 417 23.23 9.96 16.41
N VAL A 418 23.21 9.82 15.09
CA VAL A 418 24.43 9.76 14.26
C VAL A 418 24.93 11.18 13.99
N VAL A 419 26.24 11.44 14.03
CA VAL A 419 26.81 12.70 13.53
C VAL A 419 27.51 12.40 12.21
N PRO A 420 27.02 12.92 11.05
CA PRO A 420 27.71 12.72 9.79
C PRO A 420 29.04 13.51 9.82
N PRO A 421 30.16 12.92 9.38
CA PRO A 421 31.41 13.64 9.21
C PRO A 421 31.26 14.72 8.14
N ASP A 422 32.15 15.71 8.16
CA ASP A 422 32.25 16.66 7.06
C ASP A 422 32.73 15.96 5.77
N ILE A 423 32.47 16.57 4.60
CA ILE A 423 32.71 15.93 3.30
C ILE A 423 34.19 15.57 3.09
N ASP A 424 35.10 16.40 3.59
CA ASP A 424 36.54 16.23 3.58
C ASP A 424 37.05 15.25 4.66
N GLU A 425 36.24 14.98 5.69
CA GLU A 425 36.57 14.02 6.74
C GLU A 425 36.12 12.59 6.42
N VAL A 426 35.31 12.39 5.37
CA VAL A 426 34.72 11.09 5.04
C VAL A 426 35.78 10.00 4.91
N ASP A 427 36.89 10.28 4.24
CA ASP A 427 37.98 9.33 4.01
C ASP A 427 38.79 9.05 5.30
N LEU A 428 38.67 9.88 6.33
CA LEU A 428 39.36 9.73 7.62
C LEU A 428 38.61 8.81 8.58
N VAL A 429 37.30 8.61 8.37
CA VAL A 429 36.41 7.82 9.24
C VAL A 429 35.81 6.59 8.53
N ALA A 430 36.29 6.25 7.33
CA ALA A 430 35.67 5.27 6.44
C ALA A 430 36.03 3.81 6.63
#